data_AF-K0BBB4-F1
#
_entry.id   AF-K0BBB4-F1
#
_cell.length_a   1.000
_cell.length_b   1.000
_cell.length_c   1.000
_cell.angle_alpha   90.00
_cell.angle_beta   90.00
_cell.angle_gamma   90.00
#
_symmetry.space_group_name_H-M   'P 1'
#
loop_
_entity.id
_entity.type
_entity.pdbx_description
1 polymer ?
#
loop_
_entity_poly.entity_id
_entity_poly.type
_entity_poly.pdbx_seq_one_letter_code
_entity_poly.pdbx_strand_id
1 'polypeptide(L)'
;MEDYAKYFLEVSSEQRLKIIQLINEKEYRLSELAKKLDATTPEVHRNLERLEKSGFIIKNSNGHFILTTLGQMILGIAPNLAFIIKNKKYFLGHPINSLPQKFISRFGELFECKLVSSYVNVFEYWKNIYKNSQEYIYNILYDVPYFDDFVNPILDKLSQGIKVKSIFYENAMVSDSRGDILKKFKKYIDSGDIQRMMTKNITAAVILNEKQACLIFPDIDGKLDAGYAFTSEDPSFHQWCFDYFNYSWYNAQPFMERKLEKN
;
A
#
# COMPACT_ATOMS: atom_id res chain seq x y z
N MET A 1 -5.87 -29.90 0.52
CA MET A 1 -6.78 -28.93 -0.14
C MET A 1 -8.18 -28.95 0.47
N GLU A 2 -8.76 -30.12 0.72
CA GLU A 2 -10.09 -30.28 1.31
C GLU A 2 -10.24 -29.64 2.71
N ASP A 3 -9.25 -29.80 3.60
CA ASP A 3 -9.26 -29.15 4.91
C ASP A 3 -9.27 -27.62 4.83
N TYR A 4 -8.50 -27.03 3.89
CA TYR A 4 -8.49 -25.58 3.70
C TYR A 4 -9.85 -25.05 3.25
N ALA A 5 -10.51 -25.75 2.31
CA ALA A 5 -11.84 -25.36 1.83
C ALA A 5 -12.87 -25.35 2.96
N LYS A 6 -12.79 -26.32 3.88
CA LYS A 6 -13.63 -26.35 5.08
C LYS A 6 -13.43 -25.12 5.96
N TYR A 7 -12.19 -24.74 6.26
CA TYR A 7 -11.92 -23.53 7.07
C TYR A 7 -12.31 -22.24 6.33
N PHE A 8 -12.08 -22.15 5.02
CA PHE A 8 -12.54 -21.02 4.20
C PHE A 8 -14.06 -20.86 4.23
N LEU A 9 -14.81 -21.97 4.18
CA LEU A 9 -16.27 -21.95 4.28
C LEU A 9 -16.73 -21.37 5.62
N GLU A 10 -16.00 -21.63 6.71
CA GLU A 10 -16.34 -21.04 8.00
C GLU A 10 -16.17 -19.53 8.01
N VAL A 11 -15.09 -19.02 7.44
CA VAL A 11 -14.88 -17.55 7.32
C VAL A 11 -15.54 -16.91 6.10
N SER A 12 -16.25 -17.66 5.26
CA SER A 12 -17.01 -17.08 4.13
C SER A 12 -18.40 -16.59 4.51
N SER A 13 -18.88 -16.85 5.73
CA SER A 13 -20.17 -16.34 6.22
C SER A 13 -20.00 -14.93 6.76
N GLU A 14 -20.76 -13.99 6.21
CA GLU A 14 -20.77 -12.59 6.64
C GLU A 14 -21.06 -12.46 8.14
N GLN A 15 -22.04 -13.18 8.66
CA GLN A 15 -22.41 -13.11 10.08
C GLN A 15 -21.30 -13.66 10.99
N ARG A 16 -20.60 -14.72 10.59
CA ARG A 16 -19.45 -15.24 11.36
C ARG A 16 -18.26 -14.30 11.32
N LEU A 17 -17.99 -13.67 10.18
CA LEU A 17 -16.96 -12.63 10.09
C LEU A 17 -17.28 -11.46 11.02
N LYS A 18 -18.53 -11.00 11.03
CA LYS A 18 -18.99 -9.95 11.96
C LYS A 18 -18.83 -10.38 13.43
N ILE A 19 -19.16 -11.62 13.77
CA ILE A 19 -18.94 -12.17 15.12
C ILE A 19 -17.44 -12.16 15.48
N ILE A 20 -16.58 -12.67 14.60
CA ILE A 20 -15.11 -12.68 14.81
C ILE A 20 -14.58 -11.26 15.01
N GLN A 21 -15.00 -10.31 14.17
CA GLN A 21 -14.59 -8.90 14.27
C GLN A 21 -15.04 -8.27 15.60
N LEU A 22 -16.30 -8.45 15.99
CA LEU A 22 -16.81 -7.95 17.26
C LEU A 22 -16.00 -8.54 18.43
N ILE A 23 -15.82 -9.86 18.46
CA ILE A 23 -15.08 -10.53 19.54
C ILE A 23 -13.62 -10.08 19.61
N ASN A 24 -13.01 -9.72 18.47
CA ASN A 24 -11.66 -9.17 18.44
C ASN A 24 -11.56 -7.79 19.11
N GLU A 25 -12.60 -6.96 18.99
CA GLU A 25 -12.65 -5.65 19.63
C GLU A 25 -12.95 -5.75 21.13
N LYS A 26 -13.85 -6.67 21.51
CA LYS A 26 -14.30 -6.86 22.90
C LYS A 26 -14.93 -8.24 23.08
N GLU A 27 -14.81 -8.82 24.27
CA GLU A 27 -15.53 -10.05 24.61
C GLU A 27 -17.05 -9.82 24.71
N TYR A 28 -17.85 -10.78 24.22
CA TYR A 28 -19.31 -10.71 24.27
C TYR A 28 -19.94 -12.04 24.70
N ARG A 29 -21.10 -11.96 25.35
CA ARG A 29 -22.03 -13.08 25.55
C ARG A 29 -22.95 -13.27 24.35
N LEU A 30 -23.58 -14.44 24.25
CA LEU A 30 -24.53 -14.78 23.19
C LEU A 30 -25.64 -13.72 23.01
N SER A 31 -26.28 -13.30 24.11
CA SER A 31 -27.38 -12.33 24.06
C SER A 31 -26.92 -10.94 23.61
N GLU A 32 -25.69 -10.56 23.95
CA GLU A 32 -25.10 -9.27 23.54
C GLU A 32 -24.76 -9.27 22.05
N LEU A 33 -24.21 -10.39 21.54
CA LEU A 33 -23.98 -10.58 20.10
C LEU A 33 -25.29 -10.57 19.31
N ALA A 34 -26.32 -11.29 19.78
CA ALA A 34 -27.65 -11.29 19.17
C ALA A 34 -28.22 -9.87 19.05
N LYS A 35 -28.11 -9.08 20.13
CA LYS A 35 -28.52 -7.67 20.13
C LYS A 35 -27.68 -6.80 19.18
N LYS A 36 -26.36 -6.95 19.16
CA LYS A 36 -25.47 -6.16 18.30
C LYS A 36 -25.64 -6.45 16.80
N LEU A 37 -25.94 -7.70 16.47
CA LEU A 37 -26.10 -8.16 15.09
C LEU A 37 -27.52 -8.01 14.56
N ASP A 38 -28.46 -7.53 15.39
CA ASP A 38 -29.89 -7.51 15.09
C ASP A 38 -30.40 -8.88 14.58
N ALA A 39 -30.01 -9.93 15.30
CA ALA A 39 -30.23 -11.32 14.90
C ALA A 39 -30.85 -12.14 16.03
N THR A 40 -31.48 -13.26 15.70
CA THR A 40 -32.12 -14.12 16.71
C THR A 40 -31.06 -14.88 17.53
N THR A 41 -31.38 -15.16 18.79
CA THR A 41 -30.47 -15.94 19.67
C THR A 41 -30.12 -17.33 19.10
N PRO A 42 -31.08 -18.12 18.56
CA PRO A 42 -30.76 -19.41 17.95
C PRO A 42 -29.83 -19.30 16.73
N GLU A 43 -29.98 -18.25 15.92
CA GLU A 43 -29.15 -18.00 14.75
C GLU A 43 -27.70 -17.69 15.14
N VAL A 44 -27.50 -16.78 16.10
CA VAL A 44 -26.16 -16.45 16.61
C VAL A 44 -25.54 -17.67 17.31
N HIS A 45 -26.32 -18.42 18.08
CA HIS A 45 -25.86 -19.66 18.72
C HIS A 45 -25.30 -20.66 17.71
N ARG A 46 -26.02 -20.92 16.61
CA ARG A 46 -25.56 -21.82 15.55
C ARG A 46 -24.24 -21.38 14.92
N ASN A 47 -24.03 -20.07 14.76
CA ASN A 47 -22.79 -19.53 14.22
C ASN A 47 -21.62 -19.67 15.20
N LEU A 48 -21.86 -19.39 16.48
CA LEU A 48 -20.87 -19.58 17.55
C LEU A 48 -20.46 -21.04 17.69
N GLU A 49 -21.40 -21.99 17.68
CA GLU A 49 -21.08 -23.41 17.72
C GLU A 49 -20.16 -23.84 16.57
N ARG A 50 -20.37 -23.30 15.35
CA ARG A 50 -19.50 -23.60 14.20
C ARG A 50 -18.11 -23.00 14.37
N LEU A 51 -18.03 -21.76 14.86
CA LEU A 51 -16.76 -21.10 15.13
C LEU A 51 -15.97 -21.79 16.26
N GLU A 52 -16.64 -22.28 17.30
CA GLU A 52 -16.04 -23.07 18.38
C GLU A 52 -15.58 -24.44 17.87
N LYS A 53 -16.41 -25.15 17.11
CA LYS A 53 -16.04 -26.46 16.51
C LYS A 53 -14.83 -26.35 15.57
N SER A 54 -14.67 -25.22 14.89
CA SER A 54 -13.49 -24.93 14.05
C SER A 54 -12.32 -24.33 14.82
N GLY A 55 -12.44 -24.17 16.14
CA GLY A 55 -11.37 -23.68 17.01
C GLY A 55 -11.00 -22.22 16.82
N PHE A 56 -11.85 -21.40 16.18
CA PHE A 56 -11.59 -19.96 15.99
C PHE A 56 -11.92 -19.13 17.23
N ILE A 57 -12.91 -19.58 18.00
CA ILE A 57 -13.29 -18.95 19.27
C ILE A 57 -13.39 -20.00 20.37
N ILE A 58 -13.38 -19.54 21.62
CA ILE A 58 -13.71 -20.33 22.80
C ILE A 58 -14.61 -19.51 23.73
N LYS A 59 -15.44 -20.20 24.51
CA LYS A 59 -16.20 -19.60 25.60
C LYS A 59 -15.40 -19.67 26.91
N ASN A 60 -15.16 -18.52 27.53
CA ASN A 60 -14.48 -18.43 28.82
C ASN A 60 -15.40 -18.79 29.99
N SER A 61 -14.84 -18.90 31.20
CA SER A 61 -15.57 -19.26 32.43
C SER A 61 -16.71 -18.29 32.77
N ASN A 62 -16.62 -17.04 32.32
CA ASN A 62 -17.62 -15.99 32.56
C ASN A 62 -18.73 -15.98 31.50
N GLY A 63 -18.68 -16.93 30.55
CA GLY A 63 -19.64 -17.10 29.48
C GLY A 63 -19.45 -16.16 28.28
N HIS A 64 -18.34 -15.43 28.21
CA HIS A 64 -17.99 -14.60 27.07
C HIS A 64 -17.20 -15.40 26.03
N PHE A 65 -17.38 -15.05 24.77
CA PHE A 65 -16.59 -15.60 23.67
C PHE A 65 -15.36 -14.74 23.42
N ILE A 66 -14.23 -15.40 23.19
CA ILE A 66 -12.93 -14.80 22.85
C ILE A 66 -12.32 -15.51 21.64
N LEU A 67 -11.47 -14.81 20.89
CA LEU A 67 -10.70 -15.45 19.81
C LEU A 67 -9.61 -16.35 20.38
N THR A 68 -9.41 -17.50 19.75
CA THR A 68 -8.18 -18.28 19.94
C THR A 68 -7.03 -17.66 19.14
N THR A 69 -5.81 -18.14 19.36
CA THR A 69 -4.66 -17.80 18.51
C THR A 69 -4.92 -18.12 17.03
N LEU A 70 -5.58 -19.24 16.74
CA LEU A 70 -5.98 -19.59 15.37
C LEU A 70 -6.97 -18.57 14.80
N GLY A 71 -7.98 -18.18 15.58
CA GLY A 71 -8.96 -17.15 15.18
C GLY A 71 -8.30 -15.80 14.90
N GLN A 72 -7.34 -15.39 15.73
CA GLN A 72 -6.55 -14.16 15.53
C GLN A 72 -5.73 -14.22 14.24
N MET A 73 -5.03 -15.34 13.99
CA MET A 73 -4.23 -15.52 12.77
C MET A 73 -5.10 -15.45 11.51
N ILE A 74 -6.25 -16.12 11.51
CA ILE A 74 -7.18 -16.10 10.38
C ILE A 74 -7.76 -14.69 10.16
N LEU A 75 -8.12 -13.99 11.23
CA LEU A 75 -8.58 -12.60 11.14
C LEU A 75 -7.49 -11.68 10.57
N GLY A 76 -6.23 -11.90 10.93
CA GLY A 76 -5.07 -11.16 10.40
C GLY A 76 -4.87 -11.31 8.89
N ILE A 77 -5.40 -12.37 8.27
CA ILE A 77 -5.33 -12.57 6.81
C ILE A 77 -6.44 -11.80 6.10
N ALA A 78 -7.56 -11.52 6.77
CA ALA A 78 -8.74 -10.91 6.15
C ALA A 78 -8.48 -9.58 5.43
N PRO A 79 -7.65 -8.64 5.93
CA PRO A 79 -7.34 -7.40 5.22
C PRO A 79 -6.71 -7.63 3.83
N ASN A 80 -5.88 -8.68 3.66
CA ASN A 80 -5.29 -9.00 2.35
C ASN A 80 -6.38 -9.32 1.32
N LEU A 81 -7.30 -10.23 1.68
CA LEU A 81 -8.44 -10.58 0.83
C LEU A 81 -9.35 -9.38 0.59
N ALA A 82 -9.62 -8.59 1.63
CA ALA A 82 -10.47 -7.42 1.54
C ALA A 82 -9.91 -6.37 0.58
N PHE A 83 -8.59 -6.11 0.61
CA PHE A 83 -7.93 -5.19 -0.34
C PHE A 83 -8.04 -5.68 -1.78
N ILE A 84 -7.80 -6.97 -2.03
CA ILE A 84 -7.89 -7.56 -3.37
C ILE A 84 -9.33 -7.46 -3.90
N ILE A 85 -10.32 -7.81 -3.08
CA ILE A 85 -11.74 -7.78 -3.46
C ILE A 85 -12.23 -6.34 -3.67
N LYS A 86 -11.87 -5.42 -2.78
CA LYS A 86 -12.16 -3.97 -2.86
C LYS A 86 -11.67 -3.40 -4.20
N ASN A 87 -10.50 -3.83 -4.65
CA ASN A 87 -9.83 -3.32 -5.84
C ASN A 87 -9.83 -4.31 -7.03
N LYS A 88 -10.75 -5.30 -7.03
CA LYS A 88 -10.76 -6.39 -8.02
C LYS A 88 -10.75 -5.92 -9.47
N LYS A 89 -11.48 -4.84 -9.79
CA LYS A 89 -11.55 -4.29 -11.15
C LYS A 89 -10.20 -3.73 -11.61
N TYR A 90 -9.44 -3.12 -10.70
CA TYR A 90 -8.10 -2.61 -10.99
C TYR A 90 -7.15 -3.77 -11.31
N PHE A 91 -7.13 -4.80 -10.47
CA PHE A 91 -6.23 -5.95 -10.64
C PHE A 91 -6.54 -6.86 -11.84
N LEU A 92 -7.70 -6.72 -12.49
CA LEU A 92 -7.95 -7.40 -13.77
C LEU A 92 -7.03 -6.90 -14.89
N GLY A 93 -6.56 -5.64 -14.83
CA GLY A 93 -5.70 -5.02 -15.83
C GLY A 93 -4.27 -4.70 -15.35
N HIS A 94 -3.95 -5.00 -14.09
CA HIS A 94 -2.67 -4.65 -13.47
C HIS A 94 -2.05 -5.90 -12.83
N PRO A 95 -1.30 -6.70 -13.60
CA PRO A 95 -0.67 -7.91 -13.09
C PRO A 95 0.42 -7.57 -12.06
N ILE A 96 0.46 -8.32 -10.97
CA ILE A 96 1.42 -8.13 -9.86
C ILE A 96 2.55 -9.15 -9.88
N ASN A 97 2.66 -9.95 -10.94
CA ASN A 97 3.52 -11.13 -11.03
C ASN A 97 5.01 -10.79 -10.87
N SER A 98 5.38 -9.55 -11.21
CA SER A 98 6.74 -9.02 -11.09
C SER A 98 7.04 -8.49 -9.68
N LEU A 99 6.04 -8.31 -8.83
CA LEU A 99 6.21 -7.83 -7.47
C LEU A 99 6.77 -8.95 -6.58
N PRO A 100 7.78 -8.69 -5.73
CA PRO A 100 8.31 -9.71 -4.84
C PRO A 100 7.24 -10.27 -3.90
N GLN A 101 7.18 -11.59 -3.75
CA GLN A 101 6.12 -12.30 -3.00
C GLN A 101 5.91 -11.77 -1.57
N LYS A 102 6.98 -11.35 -0.89
CA LYS A 102 6.91 -10.77 0.46
C LYS A 102 6.04 -9.52 0.55
N PHE A 103 5.91 -8.75 -0.54
CA PHE A 103 5.05 -7.56 -0.60
C PHE A 103 3.62 -7.93 -0.97
N ILE A 104 3.43 -8.93 -1.83
CA ILE A 104 2.10 -9.49 -2.16
C ILE A 104 1.43 -10.04 -0.91
N SER A 105 2.17 -10.77 -0.06
CA SER A 105 1.68 -11.30 1.21
C SER A 105 1.33 -10.23 2.27
N ARG A 106 1.64 -8.96 2.00
CA ARG A 106 1.40 -7.80 2.88
C ARG A 106 0.35 -6.83 2.31
N PHE A 107 -0.42 -7.22 1.30
CA PHE A 107 -1.46 -6.38 0.69
C PHE A 107 -2.54 -5.90 1.68
N GLY A 108 -2.72 -6.58 2.80
CA GLY A 108 -3.59 -6.14 3.88
C GLY A 108 -3.17 -4.80 4.48
N GLU A 109 -1.88 -4.46 4.45
CA GLU A 109 -1.38 -3.15 4.87
C GLU A 109 -1.82 -2.03 3.91
N LEU A 110 -2.18 -2.37 2.68
CA LEU A 110 -2.69 -1.41 1.69
C LEU A 110 -4.21 -1.19 1.79
N PHE A 111 -4.89 -1.83 2.74
CA PHE A 111 -6.36 -1.85 2.79
C PHE A 111 -6.99 -0.46 2.96
N GLU A 112 -6.42 0.36 3.84
CA GLU A 112 -6.85 1.74 4.13
C GLU A 112 -6.36 2.74 3.07
N CYS A 113 -6.50 2.39 1.80
CA CYS A 113 -6.19 3.26 0.67
C CYS A 113 -7.43 3.87 0.00
N LYS A 114 -7.22 4.98 -0.70
CA LYS A 114 -8.10 5.49 -1.75
C LYS A 114 -7.48 5.20 -3.11
N LEU A 115 -8.23 4.50 -3.97
CA LEU A 115 -7.91 4.39 -5.40
C LEU A 115 -8.37 5.69 -6.09
N VAL A 116 -7.41 6.48 -6.53
CA VAL A 116 -7.62 7.71 -7.29
C VAL A 116 -7.49 7.40 -8.77
N SER A 117 -8.34 8.01 -9.59
CA SER A 117 -8.28 7.92 -11.05
C SER A 117 -8.12 9.31 -11.67
N SER A 118 -7.62 9.32 -12.91
CA SER A 118 -7.20 10.47 -13.71
C SER A 118 -5.84 11.07 -13.34
N TYR A 119 -5.10 11.45 -14.38
CA TYR A 119 -3.81 12.13 -14.30
C TYR A 119 -3.85 13.37 -13.39
N VAL A 120 -4.91 14.17 -13.46
CA VAL A 120 -5.06 15.39 -12.66
C VAL A 120 -5.02 15.07 -11.17
N ASN A 121 -5.87 14.15 -10.72
CA ASN A 121 -5.96 13.83 -9.30
C ASN A 121 -4.69 13.12 -8.78
N VAL A 122 -4.09 12.24 -9.59
CA VAL A 122 -2.84 11.56 -9.23
C VAL A 122 -1.69 12.55 -9.09
N PHE A 123 -1.55 13.48 -10.05
CA PHE A 123 -0.52 14.52 -9.98
C PHE A 123 -0.76 15.53 -8.87
N GLU A 124 -2.00 15.91 -8.57
CA GLU A 124 -2.30 16.75 -7.40
C GLU A 124 -1.87 16.08 -6.10
N TYR A 125 -2.19 14.80 -5.92
CA TYR A 125 -1.77 14.05 -4.72
C TYR A 125 -0.25 13.97 -4.64
N TRP A 126 0.42 13.61 -5.74
CA TRP A 126 1.88 13.59 -5.83
C TRP A 126 2.50 14.94 -5.45
N LYS A 127 2.04 16.06 -6.03
CA LYS A 127 2.52 17.41 -5.67
C LYS A 127 2.34 17.71 -4.18
N ASN A 128 1.23 17.27 -3.58
CA ASN A 128 0.99 17.42 -2.14
C ASN A 128 2.00 16.63 -1.30
N ILE A 129 2.44 15.44 -1.73
CA ILE A 129 3.51 14.69 -1.04
C ILE A 129 4.78 15.54 -0.95
N TYR A 130 5.19 16.16 -2.05
CA TYR A 130 6.38 17.02 -2.05
C TYR A 130 6.17 18.28 -1.18
N LYS A 131 5.03 18.95 -1.33
CA LYS A 131 4.72 20.18 -0.59
C LYS A 131 4.62 19.98 0.93
N ASN A 132 4.08 18.83 1.37
CA ASN A 132 3.79 18.60 2.79
C ASN A 132 4.90 17.87 3.55
N SER A 133 5.99 17.50 2.86
CA SER A 133 7.14 16.84 3.48
C SER A 133 7.80 17.72 4.53
N GLN A 134 8.24 17.09 5.62
CA GLN A 134 8.96 17.71 6.73
C GLN A 134 10.24 16.96 7.09
N GLU A 135 10.40 15.69 6.68
CA GLU A 135 11.57 14.89 7.03
C GLU A 135 12.31 14.37 5.80
N TYR A 136 11.57 13.80 4.83
CA TYR A 136 12.16 13.25 3.61
C TYR A 136 11.18 13.22 2.44
N ILE A 137 11.73 13.08 1.24
CA ILE A 137 10.99 12.76 0.02
C ILE A 137 11.65 11.57 -0.67
N TYR A 138 10.94 10.45 -0.77
CA TYR A 138 11.42 9.25 -1.45
C TYR A 138 10.54 8.95 -2.66
N ASN A 139 11.15 8.60 -3.79
CA ASN A 139 10.39 8.25 -4.99
C ASN A 139 11.07 7.20 -5.89
N ILE A 140 10.24 6.39 -6.55
CA ILE A 140 10.59 5.50 -7.65
C ILE A 140 9.84 6.02 -8.87
N LEU A 141 10.58 6.55 -9.84
CA LEU A 141 10.05 7.31 -10.96
C LEU A 141 10.17 6.51 -12.26
N TYR A 142 9.05 6.32 -12.95
CA TYR A 142 8.98 5.68 -14.27
C TYR A 142 9.04 6.69 -15.42
N ASP A 143 8.50 7.89 -15.21
CA ASP A 143 8.72 9.09 -16.00
C ASP A 143 8.99 10.25 -15.03
N VAL A 144 9.72 11.27 -15.49
CA VAL A 144 10.14 12.37 -14.61
C VAL A 144 9.43 13.67 -15.00
N PRO A 145 8.43 14.12 -14.22
CA PRO A 145 7.74 15.37 -14.50
C PRO A 145 8.63 16.56 -14.11
N TYR A 146 9.41 17.04 -15.08
CA TYR A 146 10.29 18.21 -14.95
C TYR A 146 9.55 19.54 -15.20
N PHE A 147 8.32 19.64 -14.71
CA PHE A 147 7.55 20.89 -14.71
C PHE A 147 7.77 21.63 -13.39
N ASP A 148 7.69 22.96 -13.42
CA ASP A 148 7.94 23.81 -12.24
C ASP A 148 7.05 23.43 -11.04
N ASP A 149 5.82 22.98 -11.30
CA ASP A 149 4.87 22.48 -10.31
C ASP A 149 5.37 21.28 -9.47
N PHE A 150 6.28 20.47 -10.02
CA PHE A 150 6.93 19.36 -9.30
C PHE A 150 8.31 19.76 -8.78
N VAL A 151 9.04 20.57 -9.54
CA VAL A 151 10.41 20.97 -9.23
C VAL A 151 10.49 21.96 -8.06
N ASN A 152 9.63 22.98 -8.06
CA ASN A 152 9.68 24.05 -7.06
C ASN A 152 9.38 23.55 -5.64
N PRO A 153 8.38 22.68 -5.39
CA PRO A 153 8.20 22.08 -4.08
C PRO A 153 9.44 21.32 -3.59
N ILE A 154 10.11 20.56 -4.47
CA ILE A 154 11.33 19.84 -4.08
C ILE A 154 12.46 20.82 -3.72
N LEU A 155 12.65 21.89 -4.52
CA LEU A 155 13.68 22.91 -4.24
C LEU A 155 13.43 23.65 -2.92
N ASP A 156 12.17 23.97 -2.60
CA ASP A 156 11.77 24.57 -1.33
C ASP A 156 12.15 23.65 -0.17
N LYS A 157 11.82 22.36 -0.24
CA LYS A 157 12.15 21.37 0.79
C LYS A 157 13.64 21.17 0.98
N LEU A 158 14.40 21.08 -0.10
CA LEU A 158 15.86 21.00 -0.05
C LEU A 158 16.48 22.23 0.63
N SER A 159 15.91 23.43 0.40
CA SER A 159 16.37 24.65 1.07
C SER A 159 16.13 24.64 2.59
N GLN A 160 15.17 23.83 3.05
CA GLN A 160 14.87 23.60 4.46
C GLN A 160 15.67 22.43 5.06
N GLY A 161 16.59 21.83 4.29
CA GLY A 161 17.43 20.70 4.72
C GLY A 161 16.79 19.32 4.60
N ILE A 162 15.60 19.23 3.98
CA ILE A 162 14.91 17.96 3.74
C ILE A 162 15.58 17.21 2.59
N LYS A 163 15.88 15.93 2.80
CA LYS A 163 16.62 15.11 1.84
C LYS A 163 15.70 14.36 0.88
N VAL A 164 16.20 14.15 -0.33
CA VAL A 164 15.50 13.47 -1.40
C VAL A 164 16.26 12.22 -1.81
N LYS A 165 15.56 11.09 -1.91
CA LYS A 165 16.08 9.87 -2.52
C LYS A 165 15.22 9.45 -3.69
N SER A 166 15.84 9.29 -4.85
CA SER A 166 15.15 8.96 -6.09
C SER A 166 15.73 7.73 -6.75
N ILE A 167 14.86 6.78 -7.12
CA ILE A 167 15.19 5.66 -7.99
C ILE A 167 14.55 5.93 -9.34
N PHE A 168 15.35 6.00 -10.39
CA PHE A 168 14.86 6.22 -11.76
C PHE A 168 14.73 4.89 -12.50
N TYR A 169 13.65 4.71 -13.24
CA TYR A 169 13.61 3.70 -14.29
C TYR A 169 14.58 4.10 -15.40
N GLU A 170 15.40 3.17 -15.89
CA GLU A 170 16.46 3.51 -16.84
C GLU A 170 15.91 4.02 -18.18
N ASN A 171 14.73 3.56 -18.60
CA ASN A 171 14.06 4.00 -19.81
C ASN A 171 12.99 5.07 -19.53
N ALA A 172 13.13 5.82 -18.43
CA ALA A 172 12.20 6.89 -18.11
C ALA A 172 12.32 8.03 -19.14
N MET A 173 11.17 8.53 -19.59
CA MET A 173 11.11 9.68 -20.48
C MET A 173 11.36 10.97 -19.70
N VAL A 174 12.14 11.88 -20.28
CA VAL A 174 12.44 13.19 -19.69
C VAL A 174 12.21 14.31 -20.70
N SER A 175 11.65 15.42 -20.23
CA SER A 175 11.43 16.61 -21.07
C SER A 175 12.72 17.40 -21.32
N ASP A 176 12.70 18.22 -22.38
CA ASP A 176 13.82 19.10 -22.77
C ASP A 176 14.26 20.07 -21.65
N SER A 177 13.34 20.45 -20.78
CA SER A 177 13.59 21.32 -19.61
C SER A 177 14.55 20.72 -18.58
N ARG A 178 14.87 19.41 -18.67
CA ARG A 178 15.78 18.70 -17.75
C ARG A 178 17.11 19.43 -17.59
N GLY A 179 17.70 19.94 -18.66
CA GLY A 179 19.02 20.57 -18.63
C GLY A 179 19.11 21.73 -17.64
N ASP A 180 18.11 22.59 -17.62
CA ASP A 180 18.06 23.73 -16.70
C ASP A 180 17.68 23.32 -15.28
N ILE A 181 16.84 22.31 -15.13
CA ILE A 181 16.46 21.78 -13.82
C ILE A 181 17.63 21.08 -13.13
N LEU A 182 18.44 20.35 -13.88
CA LEU A 182 19.67 19.75 -13.35
C LEU A 182 20.64 20.81 -12.82
N LYS A 183 20.74 21.98 -13.46
CA LYS A 183 21.54 23.10 -12.94
C LYS A 183 21.00 23.57 -11.58
N LYS A 184 19.67 23.66 -11.42
CA LYS A 184 19.03 24.03 -10.13
C LYS A 184 19.32 22.99 -9.04
N PHE A 185 19.35 21.71 -9.38
CA PHE A 185 19.60 20.62 -8.43
C PHE A 185 21.07 20.29 -8.18
N LYS A 186 22.00 20.78 -9.02
CA LYS A 186 23.42 20.41 -8.98
C LYS A 186 24.03 20.50 -7.58
N LYS A 187 23.86 21.65 -6.89
CA LYS A 187 24.42 21.85 -5.54
C LYS A 187 23.90 20.83 -4.50
N TYR A 188 22.66 20.38 -4.64
CA TYR A 188 22.03 19.41 -3.73
C TYR A 188 22.42 17.97 -4.07
N ILE A 189 22.70 17.70 -5.35
CA ILE A 189 23.29 16.43 -5.78
C ILE A 189 24.73 16.34 -5.26
N ASP A 190 25.54 17.39 -5.45
CA ASP A 190 26.95 17.40 -5.08
C ASP A 190 27.17 17.31 -3.55
N SER A 191 26.24 17.87 -2.75
CA SER A 191 26.25 17.75 -1.28
C SER A 191 25.66 16.44 -0.75
N GLY A 192 24.98 15.65 -1.60
CA GLY A 192 24.33 14.40 -1.22
C GLY A 192 22.94 14.56 -0.59
N ASP A 193 22.36 15.76 -0.60
CA ASP A 193 20.98 16.02 -0.20
C ASP A 193 19.95 15.44 -1.18
N ILE A 194 20.33 15.33 -2.46
CA ILE A 194 19.63 14.52 -3.46
C ILE A 194 20.49 13.30 -3.77
N GLN A 195 20.02 12.12 -3.39
CA GLN A 195 20.64 10.85 -3.76
C GLN A 195 19.84 10.19 -4.88
N ARG A 196 20.55 9.64 -5.87
CA ARG A 196 19.94 9.06 -7.07
C ARG A 196 20.47 7.66 -7.31
N MET A 197 19.56 6.74 -7.55
CA MET A 197 19.80 5.37 -7.98
C MET A 197 18.99 5.09 -9.24
N MET A 198 19.20 3.93 -9.87
CA MET A 198 18.51 3.55 -11.10
C MET A 198 18.16 2.06 -11.12
N THR A 199 17.03 1.72 -11.73
CA THR A 199 16.60 0.33 -11.91
C THR A 199 16.28 0.03 -13.38
N LYS A 200 16.55 -1.21 -13.79
CA LYS A 200 16.14 -1.74 -15.10
C LYS A 200 14.71 -2.25 -15.12
N ASN A 201 14.21 -2.65 -13.96
CA ASN A 201 12.90 -3.26 -13.81
C ASN A 201 12.14 -2.48 -12.75
N ILE A 202 10.95 -2.02 -13.11
CA ILE A 202 10.05 -1.35 -12.18
C ILE A 202 8.79 -2.19 -12.03
N THR A 203 8.47 -2.56 -10.79
CA THR A 203 7.35 -3.45 -10.49
C THR A 203 6.24 -2.74 -9.70
N ALA A 204 6.57 -1.57 -9.17
CA ALA A 204 5.66 -0.53 -8.74
C ALA A 204 6.42 0.82 -8.71
N ALA A 205 5.72 1.91 -8.97
CA ALA A 205 6.18 3.24 -8.62
C ALA A 205 5.63 3.64 -7.25
N VAL A 206 6.49 4.24 -6.44
CA VAL A 206 6.12 4.73 -5.12
C VAL A 206 6.63 6.14 -4.97
N ILE A 207 5.79 7.03 -4.46
CA ILE A 207 6.15 8.40 -4.08
C ILE A 207 5.67 8.60 -2.65
N LEU A 208 6.55 8.98 -1.74
CA LEU A 208 6.19 9.12 -0.33
C LEU A 208 7.03 10.19 0.39
N ASN A 209 6.44 10.73 1.45
CA ASN A 209 7.13 11.48 2.51
C ASN A 209 6.86 10.79 3.85
N GLU A 210 7.10 11.43 4.99
CA GLU A 210 6.85 10.86 6.32
C GLU A 210 5.37 10.70 6.72
N LYS A 211 4.43 11.29 5.98
CA LYS A 211 3.00 11.34 6.32
C LYS A 211 2.11 10.56 5.37
N GLN A 212 2.50 10.49 4.10
CA GLN A 212 1.63 10.02 3.04
C GLN A 212 2.41 9.36 1.91
N ALA A 213 1.74 8.43 1.22
CA ALA A 213 2.31 7.66 0.15
C ALA A 213 1.32 7.49 -1.03
N CYS A 214 1.90 7.39 -2.21
CA CYS A 214 1.26 7.09 -3.48
C CYS A 214 1.95 5.86 -4.07
N LEU A 215 1.15 4.90 -4.53
CA LEU A 215 1.58 3.63 -5.10
C LEU A 215 0.86 3.37 -6.43
N ILE A 216 1.64 3.04 -7.46
CA ILE A 216 1.16 2.74 -8.80
C ILE A 216 1.76 1.40 -9.22
N PHE A 217 0.90 0.46 -9.62
CA PHE A 217 1.33 -0.79 -10.26
C PHE A 217 1.27 -0.67 -11.77
N PRO A 218 2.13 -1.40 -12.51
CA PRO A 218 2.08 -1.41 -13.96
C PRO A 218 0.79 -2.07 -14.48
N ASP A 219 0.38 -1.67 -15.68
CA ASP A 219 -0.69 -2.32 -16.44
C ASP A 219 -0.24 -3.67 -17.05
N ILE A 220 -1.13 -4.29 -17.83
CA ILE A 220 -0.89 -5.58 -18.46
C ILE A 220 0.27 -5.56 -19.49
N ASP A 221 0.58 -4.38 -20.04
CA ASP A 221 1.70 -4.17 -20.95
C ASP A 221 3.00 -3.84 -20.19
N GLY A 222 2.97 -3.82 -18.86
CA GLY A 222 4.10 -3.45 -18.00
C GLY A 222 4.33 -1.95 -17.92
N LYS A 223 3.43 -1.12 -18.44
CA LYS A 223 3.55 0.33 -18.43
C LYS A 223 3.02 0.89 -17.12
N LEU A 224 3.76 1.83 -16.58
CA LEU A 224 3.27 2.67 -15.50
C LEU A 224 2.68 3.92 -16.11
N ASP A 225 1.44 4.24 -15.74
CA ASP A 225 0.81 5.50 -16.06
C ASP A 225 0.23 6.14 -14.80
N ALA A 226 0.10 7.46 -14.82
CA ALA A 226 -0.52 8.21 -13.72
C ALA A 226 -2.05 8.26 -13.89
N GLY A 227 -2.65 7.32 -14.62
CA GLY A 227 -4.09 7.21 -14.79
C GLY A 227 -4.78 6.72 -13.53
N TYR A 228 -4.09 5.91 -12.72
CA TYR A 228 -4.59 5.36 -11.46
C TYR A 228 -3.49 5.30 -10.40
N ALA A 229 -3.83 5.59 -9.14
CA ALA A 229 -2.92 5.41 -8.02
C ALA A 229 -3.65 5.03 -6.74
N PHE A 230 -3.03 4.18 -5.93
CA PHE A 230 -3.41 3.99 -4.54
C PHE A 230 -2.74 5.06 -3.69
N THR A 231 -3.53 5.75 -2.88
CA THR A 231 -3.06 6.88 -2.04
C THR A 231 -3.55 6.69 -0.61
N SER A 232 -2.72 7.03 0.37
CA SER A 232 -3.12 6.98 1.78
C SER A 232 -2.17 7.77 2.70
N GLU A 233 -2.71 8.15 3.86
CA GLU A 233 -1.99 8.65 5.04
C GLU A 233 -1.94 7.58 6.16
N ASP A 234 -2.49 6.39 5.93
CA ASP A 234 -2.50 5.29 6.91
C ASP A 234 -1.07 4.79 7.19
N PRO A 235 -0.68 4.62 8.47
CA PRO A 235 0.66 4.16 8.83
C PRO A 235 1.04 2.79 8.25
N SER A 236 0.09 1.85 8.11
CA SER A 236 0.38 0.53 7.56
C SER A 236 0.63 0.63 6.05
N PHE A 237 -0.21 1.39 5.34
CA PHE A 237 -0.03 1.65 3.91
C PHE A 237 1.32 2.32 3.65
N HIS A 238 1.66 3.31 4.47
CA HIS A 238 2.93 4.01 4.41
C HIS A 238 4.11 3.06 4.66
N GLN A 239 4.03 2.23 5.71
CA GLN A 239 5.09 1.26 6.03
C GLN A 239 5.35 0.29 4.88
N TRP A 240 4.30 -0.21 4.22
CA TRP A 240 4.43 -1.05 3.03
C TRP A 240 5.21 -0.32 1.92
N CYS A 241 4.83 0.94 1.63
CA CYS A 241 5.47 1.75 0.60
C CYS A 241 6.93 2.07 0.93
N PHE A 242 7.22 2.39 2.19
CA PHE A 242 8.56 2.69 2.69
C PHE A 242 9.47 1.45 2.64
N ASP A 243 8.96 0.28 3.04
CA ASP A 243 9.70 -0.98 2.95
C ASP A 243 9.97 -1.38 1.50
N TYR A 244 8.99 -1.18 0.61
CA TYR A 244 9.16 -1.42 -0.82
C TYR A 244 10.20 -0.47 -1.43
N PHE A 245 10.18 0.82 -1.06
CA PHE A 245 11.19 1.78 -1.46
C PHE A 245 12.59 1.35 -1.01
N ASN A 246 12.77 1.01 0.26
CA ASN A 246 14.08 0.60 0.79
C ASN A 246 14.58 -0.69 0.15
N TYR A 247 13.71 -1.68 -0.03
CA TYR A 247 14.04 -2.89 -0.77
C TYR A 247 14.52 -2.56 -2.19
N SER A 248 13.79 -1.68 -2.90
CA SER A 248 14.15 -1.27 -4.25
C SER A 248 15.48 -0.49 -4.26
N TRP A 249 15.70 0.37 -3.27
CA TRP A 249 16.92 1.18 -3.11
C TRP A 249 18.18 0.32 -2.99
N TYR A 250 18.15 -0.69 -2.12
CA TYR A 250 19.30 -1.58 -1.91
C TYR A 250 19.57 -2.54 -3.09
N ASN A 251 18.58 -2.75 -3.96
CA ASN A 251 18.74 -3.56 -5.17
C ASN A 251 18.97 -2.70 -6.43
N ALA A 252 18.88 -1.38 -6.32
CA ALA A 252 19.12 -0.46 -7.41
C ALA A 252 20.61 -0.33 -7.74
N GLN A 253 20.90 0.16 -8.93
CA GLN A 253 22.24 0.43 -9.41
C GLN A 253 22.59 1.91 -9.27
N PRO A 254 23.89 2.26 -9.24
CA PRO A 254 24.31 3.66 -9.30
C PRO A 254 23.67 4.38 -10.48
N PHE A 255 23.23 5.61 -10.25
CA PHE A 255 22.58 6.40 -11.28
C PHE A 255 23.54 6.75 -12.43
N MET A 256 23.11 6.52 -13.68
CA MET A 256 23.87 6.81 -14.89
C MET A 256 23.13 7.78 -15.80
N GLU A 257 23.52 9.05 -15.82
CA GLU A 257 22.83 10.12 -16.55
C GLU A 257 22.54 9.79 -18.03
N ARG A 258 23.48 9.12 -18.71
CA ARG A 258 23.37 8.76 -20.15
C ARG A 258 22.25 7.78 -20.51
N LYS A 259 21.62 7.13 -19.53
CA LYS A 259 20.61 6.09 -19.77
C LYS A 259 19.20 6.64 -19.97
N LEU A 260 18.92 7.83 -19.46
CA LEU A 260 17.60 8.43 -19.57
C LEU A 260 17.33 8.88 -21.00
N GLU A 261 16.18 8.49 -21.54
CA GLU A 261 15.79 8.80 -22.91
C GLU A 261 15.19 10.20 -22.99
N LYS A 262 15.73 11.03 -23.90
CA LYS A 262 15.13 12.33 -24.22
C LYS A 262 13.95 12.11 -25.17
N ASN A 263 12.86 12.84 -24.93
CA ASN A 263 11.74 12.93 -25.87
C ASN A 263 12.18 13.50 -27.23
#